data_AF-A0A1Q6DV88-F1
#
_entry.id   AF-A0A1Q6DV88-F1
#
_cell.length_a   1.000
_cell.length_b   1.000
_cell.length_c   1.000
_cell.angle_alpha   90.00
_cell.angle_beta   90.00
_cell.angle_gamma   90.00
#
_symmetry.space_group_name_H-M   'P 1'
#
loop_
_entity.id
_entity.type
_entity.pdbx_description
1 polymer ?
#
loop_
_entity_poly.entity_id
_entity_poly.type
_entity_poly.pdbx_seq_one_letter_code
_entity_poly.pdbx_strand_id
1 'polypeptide(L)'
;MIKRLKTSFVFLLVISSVGSISGCLAENDGGNNSVLDSGLDRDTSSSNIVSVIEVVDGDTIKIYYNNNSIDTVRLIGVDTPEVYSENASSEFEEINNASYLKEWGCRASNYTKSLLENEEITLGFDYLSDRRG
;
A
#
# COMPACT_ATOMS: atom_id res chain seq x y z
N MET A 1 -8.62 -30.80 -23.32
CA MET A 1 -7.30 -31.26 -22.81
C MET A 1 -6.83 -30.25 -21.76
N ILE A 2 -7.25 -30.43 -20.51
CA ILE A 2 -7.11 -29.43 -19.43
C ILE A 2 -5.83 -29.75 -18.66
N LYS A 3 -4.78 -28.94 -18.85
CA LYS A 3 -3.54 -29.07 -18.08
C LYS A 3 -3.78 -28.45 -16.70
N ARG A 4 -3.84 -29.29 -15.66
CA ARG A 4 -3.83 -28.84 -14.27
C ARG A 4 -2.42 -28.37 -13.90
N LEU A 5 -2.28 -27.07 -13.64
CA LEU A 5 -1.05 -26.49 -13.12
C LEU A 5 -1.02 -26.70 -11.60
N LYS A 6 -0.09 -27.52 -11.14
CA LYS A 6 0.14 -27.77 -9.70
C LYS A 6 1.05 -26.67 -9.17
N THR A 7 0.50 -25.61 -8.60
CA THR A 7 1.27 -24.66 -7.79
C THR A 7 1.46 -25.26 -6.39
N SER A 8 2.69 -25.64 -6.09
CA SER A 8 3.08 -26.25 -4.82
C SER A 8 3.33 -25.13 -3.80
N PHE A 9 2.43 -24.95 -2.85
CA PHE A 9 2.62 -24.06 -1.71
C PHE A 9 3.59 -24.72 -0.72
N VAL A 10 4.81 -24.21 -0.62
CA VAL A 10 5.77 -24.59 0.42
C VAL A 10 5.68 -23.54 1.53
N PHE A 11 4.93 -23.85 2.59
CA PHE A 11 4.93 -23.06 3.82
C PHE A 11 6.17 -23.45 4.65
N LEU A 12 7.20 -22.61 4.65
CA LEU A 12 8.35 -22.76 5.54
C LEU A 12 8.03 -22.13 6.89
N LEU A 13 7.54 -22.93 7.83
CA LEU A 13 7.20 -22.50 9.18
C LEU A 13 8.44 -22.63 10.08
N VAL A 14 9.15 -21.52 10.31
CA VAL A 14 10.32 -21.47 11.20
C VAL A 14 9.85 -21.17 12.63
N ILE A 15 9.69 -22.22 13.44
CA ILE A 15 9.45 -22.09 14.89
C ILE A 15 10.80 -21.87 15.57
N SER A 16 11.14 -20.62 15.87
CA SER A 16 12.27 -20.29 16.74
C SER A 16 11.76 -20.16 18.18
N SER A 17 11.81 -21.25 18.94
CA SER A 17 11.66 -21.22 20.39
C SER A 17 12.93 -20.68 21.05
N VAL A 18 12.85 -19.49 21.63
CA VAL A 18 13.78 -19.07 22.69
C VAL A 18 12.96 -18.45 23.80
N GLY A 19 12.83 -19.19 24.90
CA GLY A 19 12.36 -18.66 26.17
C GLY A 19 13.51 -18.00 26.93
N SER A 20 13.21 -16.93 27.65
CA SER A 20 13.81 -16.62 28.96
C SER A 20 12.91 -15.65 29.72
N ILE A 21 12.71 -16.00 30.98
CA ILE A 21 11.89 -15.33 31.99
C ILE A 21 12.82 -14.34 32.72
N SER A 22 12.36 -13.13 33.03
CA SER A 22 12.64 -12.42 34.32
C SER A 22 12.04 -11.02 34.28
N GLY A 23 11.24 -10.71 35.30
CA GLY A 23 10.61 -9.40 35.46
C GLY A 23 11.53 -8.36 36.08
N CYS A 24 11.07 -7.12 36.05
CA CYS A 24 11.38 -6.08 37.02
C CYS A 24 10.07 -5.37 37.38
N LEU A 25 9.77 -5.34 38.67
CA LEU A 25 8.84 -4.42 39.32
C LEU A 25 9.56 -3.09 39.57
N ALA A 26 8.92 -1.96 39.26
CA ALA A 26 9.21 -0.63 39.82
C ALA A 26 7.91 0.19 39.65
N GLU A 27 7.14 0.39 40.73
CA GLU A 27 7.15 1.54 41.64
C GLU A 27 6.30 2.71 41.13
N ASN A 28 5.34 3.07 41.96
CA ASN A 28 4.26 4.03 41.72
C ASN A 28 4.74 5.41 42.17
N ASP A 29 4.65 6.43 41.32
CA ASP A 29 4.59 7.82 41.79
C ASP A 29 3.56 8.61 40.97
N GLY A 30 2.65 9.25 41.71
CA GLY A 30 1.55 10.02 41.17
C GLY A 30 2.00 11.43 40.81
N GLY A 31 1.72 11.85 39.58
CA GLY A 31 1.98 13.19 39.12
C GLY A 31 1.19 13.53 37.86
N ASN A 32 -0.12 13.75 38.03
CA ASN A 32 -0.92 14.41 37.00
C ASN A 32 -0.42 15.84 36.84
N ASN A 33 0.15 16.17 35.68
CA ASN A 33 -0.11 17.44 35.01
C ASN A 33 0.05 17.27 33.50
N SER A 34 -1.12 17.28 32.86
CA SER A 34 -1.36 17.39 31.44
C SER A 34 -0.67 18.61 30.83
N VAL A 35 0.31 18.38 29.97
CA VAL A 35 0.53 19.22 28.79
C VAL A 35 0.44 18.28 27.60
N LEU A 36 -0.68 18.42 26.90
CA LEU A 36 -1.01 17.75 25.66
C LEU A 36 -0.03 18.21 24.58
N ASP A 37 0.85 17.33 24.14
CA ASP A 37 1.31 17.33 22.74
C ASP A 37 0.87 16.00 22.12
N SER A 38 -0.40 16.01 21.73
CA SER A 38 -1.08 14.95 21.01
C SER A 38 -0.60 14.94 19.56
N GLY A 39 0.33 14.06 19.20
CA GLY A 39 0.72 13.92 17.79
C GLY A 39 1.52 12.69 17.37
N LEU A 40 2.25 12.03 18.27
CA LEU A 40 3.19 10.96 17.87
C LEU A 40 2.77 9.55 18.30
N ASP A 41 1.47 9.31 18.50
CA ASP A 41 0.95 7.97 18.78
C ASP A 41 -0.16 7.60 17.80
N ARG A 42 0.19 7.52 16.52
CA ARG A 42 -0.66 6.93 15.49
C ARG A 42 0.06 5.78 14.81
N ASP A 43 0.05 4.66 15.53
CA ASP A 43 0.07 3.30 15.01
C ASP A 43 1.11 3.07 13.91
N THR A 44 2.38 3.08 14.31
CA THR A 44 3.51 2.60 13.49
C THR A 44 3.76 1.11 13.73
N SER A 45 2.75 0.36 14.21
CA SER A 45 2.86 -1.06 14.54
C SER A 45 2.13 -1.98 13.57
N SER A 46 1.29 -1.45 12.68
CA SER A 46 0.88 -2.16 11.48
C SER A 46 2.08 -2.20 10.52
N SER A 47 2.67 -3.38 10.34
CA SER A 47 3.66 -3.65 9.29
C SER A 47 3.29 -2.92 7.99
N ASN A 48 4.14 -2.00 7.51
CA ASN A 48 3.98 -1.32 6.21
C ASN A 48 4.14 -2.26 5.01
N ILE A 49 4.41 -3.54 5.27
CA ILE A 49 4.48 -4.59 4.27
C ILE A 49 3.05 -5.05 3.95
N VAL A 50 2.68 -4.97 2.67
CA VAL A 50 1.36 -5.29 2.13
C VAL A 50 1.47 -6.06 0.83
N SER A 51 0.45 -6.83 0.48
CA SER A 51 0.37 -7.50 -0.83
C SER A 51 -0.43 -6.67 -1.81
N VAL A 52 0.09 -6.46 -3.01
CA VAL A 52 -0.67 -5.83 -4.10
C VAL A 52 -1.59 -6.88 -4.73
N ILE A 53 -2.90 -6.60 -4.73
CA ILE A 53 -3.91 -7.54 -5.24
C ILE A 53 -4.52 -7.09 -6.57
N GLU A 54 -4.38 -5.81 -6.92
CA GLU A 54 -4.89 -5.26 -8.18
C GLU A 54 -4.11 -3.99 -8.52
N VAL A 55 -3.78 -3.81 -9.80
CA VAL A 55 -3.32 -2.54 -10.35
C VAL A 55 -4.48 -1.92 -11.13
N VAL A 56 -5.01 -0.80 -10.62
CA VAL A 56 -6.19 -0.11 -11.18
C VAL A 56 -5.79 0.68 -12.41
N ASP A 57 -4.73 1.48 -12.29
CA ASP A 57 -4.16 2.29 -13.37
C ASP A 57 -2.63 2.45 -13.14
N GLY A 58 -2.00 3.48 -13.70
CA GLY A 58 -0.55 3.67 -13.59
C GLY A 58 -0.08 4.16 -12.21
N ASP A 59 -0.90 4.90 -11.46
CA ASP A 59 -0.58 5.48 -10.15
C ASP A 59 -1.42 4.92 -9.00
N THR A 60 -2.43 4.09 -9.30
CA THR A 60 -3.36 3.54 -8.31
C THR A 60 -3.30 2.02 -8.22
N ILE A 61 -3.17 1.51 -7.00
CA ILE A 61 -3.16 0.07 -6.68
C ILE A 61 -4.16 -0.26 -5.56
N LYS A 62 -4.65 -1.49 -5.54
CA LYS A 62 -5.32 -2.05 -4.35
C LYS A 62 -4.39 -3.00 -3.62
N ILE A 63 -4.39 -2.87 -2.31
CA ILE A 63 -3.53 -3.62 -1.42
C ILE A 63 -4.35 -4.43 -0.42
N TYR A 64 -3.73 -5.50 0.07
CA TYR A 64 -4.24 -6.35 1.13
C TYR A 64 -3.27 -6.30 2.31
N TYR A 65 -3.78 -5.85 3.46
CA TYR A 65 -3.05 -5.82 4.70
C TYR A 65 -3.15 -7.17 5.43
N ASN A 66 -2.17 -7.43 6.30
CA ASN A 66 -2.12 -8.64 7.13
C ASN A 66 -3.30 -8.79 8.10
N ASN A 67 -3.97 -7.69 8.45
CA ASN A 67 -5.20 -7.68 9.26
C ASN A 67 -6.47 -7.99 8.44
N ASN A 68 -6.31 -8.47 7.21
CA ASN A 68 -7.35 -8.81 6.26
C ASN A 68 -8.16 -7.61 5.71
N SER A 69 -7.72 -6.36 5.90
CA SER A 69 -8.35 -5.20 5.26
C SER A 69 -7.80 -4.94 3.85
N ILE A 70 -8.66 -4.44 2.97
CA ILE A 70 -8.30 -3.95 1.63
C ILE A 70 -8.32 -2.43 1.63
N ASP A 71 -7.37 -1.83 0.94
CA ASP A 71 -7.33 -0.38 0.73
C ASP A 71 -6.89 -0.04 -0.69
N THR A 72 -7.17 1.18 -1.12
CA THR A 72 -6.73 1.74 -2.41
C THR A 72 -5.66 2.79 -2.14
N VAL A 73 -4.50 2.65 -2.77
CA VAL A 73 -3.35 3.53 -2.59
C VAL A 73 -3.06 4.23 -3.91
N ARG A 74 -2.86 5.55 -3.83
CA ARG A 74 -2.43 6.40 -4.94
C ARG A 74 -1.02 6.92 -4.70
N LEU A 75 -0.22 7.03 -5.75
CA LEU A 75 1.09 7.65 -5.67
C LEU A 75 0.96 9.18 -5.52
N ILE A 76 1.72 9.77 -4.61
CA ILE A 76 1.71 11.22 -4.42
C ILE A 76 2.49 11.91 -5.54
N GLY A 77 1.88 12.92 -6.16
CA GLY A 77 2.50 13.75 -7.19
C GLY A 77 2.60 13.09 -8.57
N VAL A 78 1.95 11.94 -8.76
CA VAL A 78 1.84 11.25 -10.05
C VAL A 78 0.36 11.06 -10.34
N ASP A 79 -0.07 11.41 -11.55
CA ASP A 79 -1.44 11.19 -12.03
C ASP A 79 -1.33 10.62 -13.44
N THR A 80 -1.93 9.46 -13.66
CA THR A 80 -1.84 8.76 -14.94
C THR A 80 -3.18 8.75 -15.66
N PRO A 81 -3.19 8.73 -17.00
CA PRO A 81 -4.45 8.60 -17.72
C PRO A 81 -5.18 7.32 -17.35
N GLU A 82 -6.46 7.46 -17.04
CA GLU A 82 -7.34 6.37 -16.63
C GLU A 82 -7.52 5.33 -17.75
N VAL A 83 -7.51 4.05 -17.36
CA VAL A 83 -7.63 2.93 -18.31
C VAL A 83 -9.05 2.38 -18.37
N TYR A 84 -9.89 2.58 -17.36
CA TYR A 84 -11.23 2.00 -17.32
C TYR A 84 -12.37 3.04 -17.40
N SER A 85 -12.05 4.32 -17.27
CA SER A 85 -12.97 5.46 -17.40
C SER A 85 -12.56 6.41 -18.53
N GLU A 86 -13.44 7.35 -18.85
CA GLU A 86 -13.08 8.48 -19.70
C GLU A 86 -12.12 9.39 -18.94
N ASN A 87 -11.07 9.85 -19.63
CA ASN A 87 -10.15 10.84 -19.09
C ASN A 87 -10.76 12.22 -19.30
N ALA A 88 -10.77 13.07 -18.27
CA ALA A 88 -11.12 14.46 -18.49
C ALA A 88 -9.93 15.14 -19.14
N SER A 89 -10.05 15.54 -20.40
CA SER A 89 -8.96 16.21 -21.12
C SER A 89 -8.47 17.51 -20.46
N SER A 90 -9.26 18.09 -19.55
CA SER A 90 -8.86 19.23 -18.73
C SER A 90 -7.83 18.88 -17.64
N GLU A 91 -7.69 17.61 -17.25
CA GLU A 91 -6.69 17.14 -16.28
C GLU A 91 -5.29 17.11 -16.91
N PHE A 92 -5.22 16.88 -18.21
CA PHE A 92 -3.98 16.80 -18.98
C PHE A 92 -3.84 18.04 -19.86
N GLU A 93 -3.26 19.10 -19.29
CA GLU A 93 -3.02 20.35 -20.00
C GLU A 93 -2.39 20.09 -21.38
N GLU A 94 -2.91 20.78 -22.40
CA GLU A 94 -2.43 20.70 -23.79
C GLU A 94 -2.69 19.36 -24.52
N ILE A 95 -3.23 18.32 -23.87
CA ILE A 95 -3.52 17.02 -24.49
C ILE A 95 -5.03 16.82 -24.68
N ASN A 96 -5.53 17.17 -25.87
CA ASN A 96 -6.94 16.99 -26.24
C ASN A 96 -7.23 15.69 -27.04
N ASN A 97 -6.27 14.77 -27.10
CA ASN A 97 -6.40 13.53 -27.87
C ASN A 97 -6.71 12.34 -26.96
N ALA A 98 -7.99 11.96 -26.92
CA ALA A 98 -8.46 10.84 -26.09
C ALA A 98 -7.80 9.50 -26.44
N SER A 99 -7.49 9.23 -27.71
CA SER A 99 -6.79 8.00 -28.11
C SER A 99 -5.35 7.98 -27.60
N TYR A 100 -4.69 9.12 -27.60
CA TYR A 100 -3.33 9.27 -27.04
C TYR A 100 -3.33 9.06 -25.53
N LEU A 101 -4.25 9.69 -24.80
CA LEU A 101 -4.41 9.47 -23.36
C LEU A 101 -4.67 8.00 -23.04
N LYS A 102 -5.57 7.35 -23.79
CA LYS A 102 -5.85 5.92 -23.63
C LYS A 102 -4.62 5.04 -23.85
N GLU A 103 -3.83 5.33 -24.89
CA GLU A 103 -2.61 4.58 -25.19
C GLU A 103 -1.59 4.70 -24.06
N TRP A 104 -1.38 5.92 -23.55
CA TRP A 104 -0.42 6.16 -22.47
C TRP A 104 -0.90 5.65 -21.11
N GLY A 105 -2.19 5.73 -20.81
CA GLY A 105 -2.78 5.08 -19.65
C GLY A 105 -2.50 3.58 -19.66
N CYS A 106 -2.80 2.90 -20.78
CA CYS A 106 -2.50 1.47 -20.93
C CYS A 106 -1.01 1.16 -20.74
N ARG A 107 -0.10 2.01 -21.24
CA ARG A 107 1.35 1.83 -21.06
C ARG A 107 1.76 1.98 -19.59
N ALA A 108 1.27 3.01 -18.91
CA ALA A 108 1.53 3.26 -17.51
C ALA A 108 1.04 2.09 -16.64
N SER A 109 -0.21 1.66 -16.83
CA SER A 109 -0.76 0.52 -16.08
C SER A 109 -0.02 -0.79 -16.35
N ASN A 110 0.39 -1.05 -17.59
CA ASN A 110 1.16 -2.26 -17.91
C ASN A 110 2.55 -2.23 -17.25
N TYR A 111 3.18 -1.06 -17.19
CA TYR A 111 4.44 -0.89 -16.48
C TYR A 111 4.27 -1.17 -14.98
N THR A 112 3.27 -0.55 -14.35
CA THR A 112 2.97 -0.76 -12.92
C THR A 112 2.62 -2.22 -12.63
N LYS A 113 1.81 -2.88 -13.48
CA LYS A 113 1.52 -4.32 -13.39
C LYS A 113 2.78 -5.17 -13.43
N SER A 114 3.70 -4.88 -14.36
CA SER A 114 4.94 -5.63 -14.50
C SER A 114 5.86 -5.56 -13.28
N LEU A 115 5.70 -4.52 -12.45
CA LEU A 115 6.53 -4.27 -11.27
C LEU A 115 5.87 -4.72 -9.97
N LEU A 116 4.55 -4.57 -9.84
CA LEU A 116 3.87 -4.63 -8.56
C LEU A 116 2.78 -5.70 -8.47
N GLU A 117 2.23 -6.19 -9.58
CA GLU A 117 1.05 -7.07 -9.51
C GLU A 117 1.39 -8.41 -8.84
N ASN A 118 0.69 -8.74 -7.75
CA ASN A 118 0.95 -9.88 -6.86
C ASN A 118 2.27 -9.83 -6.08
N GLU A 119 2.94 -8.68 -6.02
CA GLU A 119 4.15 -8.49 -5.23
C GLU A 119 3.83 -8.06 -3.80
N GLU A 120 4.77 -8.35 -2.90
CA GLU A 120 4.78 -7.82 -1.54
C GLU A 120 5.64 -6.54 -1.51
N ILE A 121 5.05 -5.44 -1.06
CA ILE A 121 5.68 -4.11 -1.10
C ILE A 121 5.70 -3.48 0.27
N THR A 122 6.60 -2.52 0.47
CA THR A 122 6.59 -1.65 1.65
C THR A 122 6.00 -0.28 1.28
N LEU A 123 4.99 0.15 2.01
CA LEU A 123 4.42 1.49 1.87
C LEU A 123 5.32 2.54 2.53
N GLY A 124 5.64 3.58 1.78
CA GLY A 124 6.20 4.83 2.30
C GLY A 124 5.12 5.91 2.31
N PHE A 125 5.05 6.70 3.39
CA PHE A 125 4.06 7.76 3.55
C PHE A 125 4.75 9.12 3.62
N ASP A 126 4.16 10.12 2.97
CA ASP A 126 4.50 11.51 3.22
C ASP A 126 3.74 11.98 4.47
N TYR A 127 4.48 12.44 5.48
CA TYR A 127 3.92 12.88 6.76
C TYR A 127 3.28 14.26 6.69
N LEU A 128 3.58 15.06 5.65
CA LEU A 128 2.96 16.35 5.40
C LEU A 128 1.65 16.22 4.61
N SER A 129 1.52 15.14 3.85
CA SER A 129 0.28 14.82 3.14
C SER A 129 -0.74 14.22 4.11
N ASP A 130 -2.03 14.47 3.84
CA ASP A 130 -3.05 13.64 4.46
C ASP A 130 -2.82 12.18 4.06
N ARG A 131 -3.08 11.25 4.99
CA ARG A 131 -3.01 9.80 4.75
C ARG A 131 -4.19 9.34 3.88
N ARG A 132 -5.13 10.23 3.59
CA ARG A 132 -6.17 10.08 2.57
C ARG A 132 -5.96 11.16 1.51
N GLY A 133 -5.59 10.73 0.31
CA GLY A 133 -5.74 11.55 -0.89
C GLY A 133 -7.20 11.80 -1.20
#